data_AF-A0A3D5B8F2-F1
#
_entry.id   AF-A0A3D5B8F2-F1
#
_cell.length_a   1.000
_cell.length_b   1.000
_cell.length_c   1.000
_cell.angle_alpha   90.00
_cell.angle_beta   90.00
_cell.angle_gamma   90.00
#
_symmetry.space_group_name_H-M   'P 1'
#
loop_
_entity.id
_entity.type
_entity.pdbx_description
1 polymer ?
#
loop_
_entity_poly.entity_id
_entity_poly.type
_entity_poly.pdbx_seq_one_letter_code
_entity_poly.pdbx_strand_id
1 'polypeptide(L)'
;MTDQDNAIAHYTCNPDLSWVPDPPPQPVIRKTLVSADRDIRSEDIPLLIEKFNAPAGDWESGAIAWVAKRNNLPCLILRGVSDLIDPQGGEAYGNYAFFEEQTLLIMDEFIQVLPTWLAAFNNQKKL
;
A
#
# COMPACT_ATOMS: atom_id res chain seq x y z
N MET A 1 -25.73 6.32 7.79
CA MET A 1 -24.56 6.02 6.93
C MET A 1 -24.48 7.15 5.92
N THR A 2 -23.37 7.88 5.87
CA THR A 2 -23.20 8.99 4.93
C THR A 2 -22.85 8.47 3.54
N ASP A 3 -22.93 9.32 2.51
CA ASP A 3 -22.51 8.96 1.15
C ASP A 3 -21.01 8.56 1.10
N GLN A 4 -20.19 9.21 1.92
CA GLN A 4 -18.76 8.89 2.05
C GLN A 4 -18.52 7.51 2.67
N ASP A 5 -19.24 7.16 3.73
CA ASP A 5 -19.09 5.83 4.36
C ASP A 5 -19.53 4.71 3.41
N ASN A 6 -20.58 4.96 2.61
CA ASN A 6 -21.02 4.04 1.56
C ASN A 6 -19.94 3.86 0.48
N ALA A 7 -19.31 4.95 0.03
CA ALA A 7 -18.24 4.89 -0.95
C ALA A 7 -17.04 4.11 -0.41
N ILE A 8 -16.58 4.40 0.82
CA ILE A 8 -15.48 3.66 1.46
C ILE A 8 -15.81 2.17 1.53
N ALA A 9 -16.99 1.80 2.03
CA ALA A 9 -17.42 0.40 2.11
C ALA A 9 -17.47 -0.27 0.72
N HIS A 10 -17.94 0.45 -0.30
CA HIS A 10 -18.02 -0.06 -1.66
C HIS A 10 -16.64 -0.36 -2.25
N TYR A 11 -15.69 0.57 -2.13
CA TYR A 11 -14.36 0.46 -2.74
C TYR A 11 -13.35 -0.32 -1.89
N THR A 12 -13.66 -0.64 -0.63
CA THR A 12 -12.79 -1.44 0.24
C THR A 12 -12.53 -2.83 -0.36
N CYS A 13 -11.25 -3.20 -0.40
CA CYS A 13 -10.79 -4.48 -0.91
C CYS A 13 -9.96 -5.22 0.15
N ASN A 14 -10.16 -6.53 0.24
CA ASN A 14 -9.35 -7.44 1.04
C ASN A 14 -8.80 -8.53 0.10
N PRO A 15 -7.68 -8.27 -0.61
CA PRO A 15 -7.09 -9.26 -1.50
C PRO A 15 -6.72 -10.54 -0.74
N ASP A 16 -6.89 -11.69 -1.37
CA ASP A 16 -6.45 -12.97 -0.80
C ASP A 16 -4.92 -13.07 -0.87
N LEU A 17 -4.29 -13.07 0.28
CA LEU A 17 -2.84 -13.18 0.47
C LEU A 17 -2.43 -14.52 1.10
N SER A 18 -3.30 -15.52 1.11
CA SER A 18 -3.03 -16.86 1.66
C SER A 18 -1.88 -17.58 0.97
N TRP A 19 -1.56 -17.20 -0.27
CA TRP A 19 -0.46 -17.73 -1.06
C TRP A 19 0.92 -17.18 -0.67
N VAL A 20 0.98 -16.08 0.09
CA VAL A 20 2.26 -15.48 0.47
C VAL A 20 2.94 -16.36 1.54
N PRO A 21 4.17 -16.84 1.30
CA PRO A 21 4.85 -17.77 2.20
C PRO A 21 5.17 -17.15 3.57
N ASP A 22 5.43 -18.02 4.54
CA ASP A 22 5.95 -17.70 5.86
C ASP A 22 7.30 -18.40 6.09
N PRO A 23 8.44 -17.68 6.15
CA PRO A 23 8.54 -16.22 6.03
C PRO A 23 8.32 -15.72 4.59
N PRO A 24 7.90 -14.43 4.42
CA PRO A 24 7.79 -13.81 3.11
C PRO A 24 9.15 -13.64 2.43
N PRO A 25 9.19 -13.42 1.09
CA PRO A 25 10.45 -13.30 0.33
C PRO A 25 11.39 -12.17 0.78
N GLN A 26 10.85 -11.14 1.43
CA GLN A 26 11.60 -10.10 2.14
C GLN A 26 10.84 -9.73 3.44
N PRO A 27 11.50 -9.12 4.44
CA PRO A 27 10.80 -8.58 5.61
C PRO A 27 9.73 -7.57 5.19
N VAL A 28 8.48 -7.81 5.61
CA VAL A 28 7.34 -6.93 5.31
C VAL A 28 6.44 -6.77 6.52
N ILE A 29 5.71 -5.66 6.57
CA ILE A 29 4.65 -5.42 7.54
C ILE A 29 3.31 -5.46 6.80
N ARG A 30 2.42 -6.39 7.17
CA ARG A 30 1.07 -6.48 6.58
C ARG A 30 0.11 -5.59 7.37
N LYS A 31 -0.37 -4.52 6.72
CA LYS A 31 -1.28 -3.52 7.31
C LYS A 31 -2.27 -3.00 6.28
N THR A 32 -3.30 -2.31 6.74
CA THR A 32 -4.22 -1.54 5.90
C THR A 32 -3.47 -0.42 5.19
N LEU A 33 -3.71 -0.24 3.90
CA LEU A 33 -3.24 0.91 3.12
C LEU A 33 -4.47 1.69 2.65
N VAL A 34 -4.47 3.00 2.85
CA VAL A 34 -5.53 3.90 2.33
C VAL A 34 -5.05 4.60 1.07
N SER A 35 -5.96 4.86 0.13
CA SER A 35 -5.62 5.57 -1.11
C SER A 35 -6.56 6.74 -1.36
N ALA A 36 -6.01 7.85 -1.86
CA ALA A 36 -6.77 9.04 -2.26
C ALA A 36 -6.00 9.88 -3.28
N ASP A 37 -6.69 10.73 -4.05
CA ASP A 37 -6.08 11.63 -5.05
C ASP A 37 -5.38 12.86 -4.43
N ARG A 38 -4.74 12.68 -3.27
CA ARG A 38 -3.96 13.73 -2.58
C ARG A 38 -3.00 13.12 -1.58
N ASP A 39 -1.97 13.90 -1.26
CA ASP A 39 -1.11 13.61 -0.11
C ASP A 39 -1.90 13.55 1.19
N ILE A 40 -1.45 12.66 2.07
CA ILE A 40 -1.85 12.67 3.47
C ILE A 40 -1.51 14.05 4.02
N ARG A 41 -2.43 14.64 4.79
CA ARG A 41 -2.14 15.85 5.57
C ARG A 41 -1.94 15.46 7.02
N SER A 42 -1.01 16.10 7.71
CA SER A 42 -0.71 15.88 9.12
C SER A 42 -1.96 15.92 10.01
N GLU A 43 -2.91 16.82 9.75
CA GLU A 43 -4.16 16.92 10.50
C GLU A 43 -5.12 15.72 10.33
N ASP A 44 -5.00 14.96 9.24
CA ASP A 44 -5.86 13.81 8.95
C ASP A 44 -5.36 12.52 9.64
N ILE A 45 -4.09 12.47 10.05
CA ILE A 45 -3.45 11.27 10.59
C ILE A 45 -4.24 10.64 11.75
N PRO A 46 -4.68 11.39 12.78
CA PRO A 46 -5.43 10.81 13.89
C PRO A 46 -6.69 10.08 13.41
N LEU A 47 -7.44 10.69 12.48
CA LEU A 47 -8.65 10.09 11.91
C LEU A 47 -8.33 8.83 11.10
N LEU A 48 -7.27 8.86 10.28
CA LEU A 48 -6.89 7.71 9.45
C LEU A 48 -6.49 6.49 10.31
N ILE A 49 -5.75 6.73 11.39
CA ILE A 49 -5.35 5.69 12.35
C ILE A 49 -6.58 5.18 13.12
N GLU A 50 -7.39 6.08 13.69
CA GLU A 50 -8.54 5.69 14.51
C GLU A 50 -9.62 4.95 13.69
N LYS A 51 -9.94 5.46 12.49
CA LYS A 51 -11.03 4.93 11.67
C LYS A 51 -10.63 3.70 10.86
N PHE A 52 -9.40 3.64 10.35
CA PHE A 52 -8.99 2.59 9.40
C PHE A 52 -7.83 1.72 9.89
N ASN A 53 -7.19 2.07 11.02
CA ASN A 53 -5.97 1.43 11.50
C ASN A 53 -4.89 1.37 10.39
N ALA A 54 -4.81 2.45 9.61
CA ALA A 54 -3.95 2.55 8.43
C ALA A 54 -2.69 3.35 8.78
N PRO A 55 -1.50 2.71 8.80
CA PRO A 55 -0.23 3.38 9.07
C PRO A 55 0.40 4.02 7.83
N ALA A 56 -0.18 3.82 6.64
CA ALA A 56 0.34 4.34 5.39
C ALA A 56 -0.79 4.69 4.44
N GLY A 57 -0.50 5.59 3.49
CA GLY A 57 -1.38 5.90 2.39
C GLY A 57 -0.62 6.21 1.11
N ASP A 58 -1.32 6.15 -0.01
CA ASP A 58 -0.80 6.44 -1.34
C ASP A 58 -1.92 6.97 -2.24
N TRP A 59 -1.68 7.06 -3.55
CA TRP A 59 -2.66 7.59 -4.50
C TRP A 59 -3.37 6.48 -5.29
N GLU A 60 -2.74 5.33 -5.57
CA GLU A 60 -3.27 4.37 -6.56
C GLU A 60 -3.73 3.01 -6.01
N SER A 61 -3.19 2.53 -4.88
CA SER A 61 -3.29 1.10 -4.53
C SER A 61 -4.72 0.59 -4.38
N GLY A 62 -5.60 1.38 -3.75
CA GLY A 62 -7.01 1.07 -3.57
C GLY A 62 -7.75 0.97 -4.91
N ALA A 63 -7.45 1.86 -5.86
CA ALA A 63 -8.04 1.82 -7.19
C ALA A 63 -7.58 0.58 -7.98
N ILE A 64 -6.29 0.25 -7.91
CA ILE A 64 -5.72 -0.96 -8.53
C ILE A 64 -6.37 -2.23 -7.94
N ALA A 65 -6.43 -2.34 -6.62
CA ALA A 65 -7.03 -3.47 -5.91
C ALA A 65 -8.51 -3.64 -6.26
N TRP A 66 -9.25 -2.53 -6.37
CA TRP A 66 -10.66 -2.54 -6.77
C TRP A 66 -10.87 -3.06 -8.19
N VAL A 67 -10.06 -2.59 -9.15
CA VAL A 67 -10.15 -3.06 -10.54
C VAL A 67 -9.76 -4.53 -10.63
N ALA A 68 -8.71 -4.98 -9.93
CA ALA A 68 -8.34 -6.39 -9.89
C ALA A 68 -9.47 -7.27 -9.32
N LYS A 69 -10.08 -6.85 -8.20
CA LYS A 69 -11.24 -7.52 -7.59
C LYS A 69 -12.42 -7.62 -8.57
N ARG A 70 -12.76 -6.54 -9.26
CA ARG A 70 -13.85 -6.53 -10.26
C ARG A 70 -13.62 -7.51 -11.42
N ASN A 71 -12.36 -7.80 -11.73
CA ASN A 71 -11.96 -8.70 -12.81
C ASN A 71 -11.56 -10.10 -12.33
N ASN A 72 -11.77 -10.43 -11.05
CA ASN A 72 -11.37 -11.70 -10.45
C ASN A 72 -9.88 -12.04 -10.65
N LEU A 73 -9.02 -11.03 -10.58
CA LEU A 73 -7.57 -11.18 -10.69
C LEU A 73 -6.92 -11.19 -9.29
N PRO A 74 -6.02 -12.14 -8.99
CA PRO A 74 -5.18 -12.07 -7.80
C PRO A 74 -4.37 -10.77 -7.79
N CYS A 75 -4.27 -10.13 -6.63
CA CYS A 75 -3.58 -8.86 -6.46
C CYS A 75 -2.80 -8.83 -5.14
N LEU A 76 -1.53 -8.43 -5.23
CA LEU A 76 -0.71 -8.05 -4.09
C LEU A 76 -0.29 -6.60 -4.30
N ILE A 77 -0.50 -5.78 -3.28
CA ILE A 77 0.07 -4.44 -3.19
C ILE A 77 1.27 -4.52 -2.26
N LEU A 78 2.46 -4.21 -2.80
CA LEU A 78 3.70 -4.07 -2.06
C LEU A 78 4.21 -2.63 -2.24
N ARG A 79 4.35 -1.88 -1.15
CA ARG A 79 4.77 -0.48 -1.13
C ARG A 79 5.99 -0.32 -0.22
N GLY A 80 6.97 0.46 -0.67
CA GLY A 80 8.01 1.01 0.18
C GLY A 80 7.55 2.34 0.76
N VAL A 81 7.95 2.65 1.98
CA VAL A 81 7.63 3.92 2.64
C VAL A 81 8.71 4.93 2.26
N SER A 82 8.35 5.92 1.43
CA SER A 82 9.28 6.96 0.95
C SER A 82 9.56 8.06 1.97
N ASP A 83 8.65 8.29 2.90
CA ASP A 83 8.74 9.38 3.86
C ASP A 83 7.84 9.11 5.04
N LEU A 84 8.21 9.67 6.19
CA LEU A 84 7.38 9.64 7.39
C LEU A 84 6.66 10.97 7.55
N ILE A 85 5.39 10.87 7.91
CA ILE A 85 4.55 12.03 8.22
C ILE A 85 3.98 11.82 9.62
N ASP A 86 4.11 12.85 10.44
CA ASP A 86 3.51 12.95 11.77
C ASP A 86 2.59 14.17 11.84
N PRO A 87 1.89 14.40 12.96
CA PRO A 87 1.05 15.59 13.12
C PRO A 87 1.79 16.93 13.03
N GLN A 88 3.13 16.94 13.08
CA GLN A 88 3.97 18.13 13.00
C GLN A 88 4.48 18.40 11.57
N GLY A 89 4.49 17.40 10.68
CA GLY A 89 4.84 17.53 9.27
C GLY A 89 5.35 16.23 8.67
N GLY A 90 6.03 16.31 7.52
CA GLY A 90 6.70 15.17 6.91
C GLY A 90 7.98 15.57 6.19
N GLU A 91 8.91 14.64 6.04
CA GLU A 91 10.24 14.88 5.46
C GLU A 91 10.17 15.36 4.00
N ALA A 92 9.15 14.91 3.27
CA ALA A 92 8.90 15.26 1.88
C ALA A 92 8.07 16.54 1.69
N TYR A 93 7.48 17.11 2.75
CA TYR A 93 6.63 18.31 2.62
C TYR A 93 7.45 19.53 2.17
N GLY A 94 7.21 19.97 0.93
CA GLY A 94 8.00 21.03 0.31
C GLY A 94 9.41 20.59 -0.13
N ASN A 95 9.72 19.29 -0.08
CA ASN A 95 11.01 18.72 -0.42
C ASN A 95 10.85 17.51 -1.36
N TYR A 96 10.45 17.80 -2.60
CA TYR A 96 10.25 16.77 -3.62
C TYR A 96 11.52 15.95 -3.92
N ALA A 97 12.71 16.57 -3.82
CA ALA A 97 13.97 15.88 -4.04
C ALA A 97 14.20 14.72 -3.05
N PHE A 98 13.76 14.86 -1.79
CA PHE A 98 13.82 13.77 -0.82
C PHE A 98 12.98 12.57 -1.26
N PHE A 99 11.75 12.81 -1.74
CA PHE A 99 10.91 11.74 -2.28
C PHE A 99 11.58 11.03 -3.47
N GLU A 100 12.21 11.78 -4.38
CA GLU A 100 12.95 11.20 -5.51
C GLU A 100 14.12 10.32 -5.05
N GLU A 101 14.92 10.80 -4.09
CA GLU A 101 16.05 10.05 -3.53
C GLU A 101 15.59 8.76 -2.85
N GLN A 102 14.54 8.80 -2.03
CA GLN A 102 14.00 7.62 -1.36
C GLN A 102 13.38 6.64 -2.36
N THR A 103 12.71 7.14 -3.40
CA THR A 103 12.16 6.32 -4.48
C THR A 103 13.25 5.52 -5.19
N LEU A 104 14.42 6.10 -5.44
CA LEU A 104 15.54 5.38 -6.06
C LEU A 104 16.00 4.19 -5.21
N LEU A 105 16.13 4.37 -3.90
CA LEU A 105 16.53 3.31 -2.97
C LEU A 105 15.49 2.19 -2.90
N ILE A 106 14.21 2.55 -2.77
CA ILE A 106 13.09 1.60 -2.69
C ILE A 106 13.00 0.78 -3.99
N MET A 107 13.11 1.45 -5.14
CA MET A 107 12.99 0.78 -6.44
C MET A 107 14.17 -0.14 -6.72
N ASP A 108 15.38 0.22 -6.30
CA ASP A 108 16.55 -0.66 -6.40
C ASP A 108 16.33 -1.96 -5.60
N GLU A 109 15.86 -1.86 -4.34
CA GLU A 109 15.50 -3.05 -3.55
C GLU A 109 14.40 -3.87 -4.23
N PHE A 110 13.32 -3.21 -4.69
CA PHE A 110 12.18 -3.87 -5.32
C PHE A 110 12.57 -4.66 -6.57
N ILE A 111 13.48 -4.12 -7.40
CA ILE A 111 13.97 -4.83 -8.58
C ILE A 111 14.74 -6.09 -8.19
N GLN A 112 15.56 -6.03 -7.13
CA GLN A 112 16.35 -7.18 -6.67
C GLN A 112 15.50 -8.31 -6.10
N VAL A 113 14.43 -7.97 -5.37
CA VAL A 113 13.53 -8.94 -4.71
C VAL A 113 12.34 -9.38 -5.57
N LEU A 114 11.99 -8.66 -6.64
CA LEU A 114 10.85 -8.99 -7.51
C LEU A 114 10.86 -10.45 -8.00
N PRO A 115 11.99 -11.05 -8.44
CA PRO A 115 12.00 -12.44 -8.89
C PRO A 115 11.53 -13.45 -7.82
N THR A 116 11.81 -13.20 -6.54
CA THR A 116 11.43 -14.12 -5.45
C THR A 116 9.94 -14.03 -5.15
N TRP A 117 9.34 -12.84 -5.23
CA TRP A 117 7.89 -12.65 -5.16
C TRP A 117 7.15 -13.31 -6.32
N LEU A 118 7.66 -13.18 -7.55
CA LEU A 118 7.08 -13.84 -8.72
C LEU A 118 7.18 -15.37 -8.61
N ALA A 119 8.29 -15.90 -8.08
CA ALA A 119 8.43 -17.32 -7.82
C ALA A 119 7.42 -17.82 -6.76
N ALA A 120 7.25 -17.07 -5.66
CA ALA A 120 6.26 -17.39 -4.63
C ALA A 120 4.83 -17.45 -5.19
N PHE A 121 4.44 -16.47 -6.01
CA PHE A 121 3.13 -16.45 -6.65
C PHE A 121 2.94 -17.61 -7.64
N ASN A 122 3.95 -17.93 -8.45
CA ASN A 122 3.86 -19.02 -9.43
C ASN A 122 3.78 -20.41 -8.78
N ASN A 123 4.36 -20.60 -7.59
CA ASN A 123 4.27 -21.86 -6.87
C ASN A 123 2.84 -22.17 -6.38
N GLN A 124 2.00 -21.15 -6.16
CA GLN A 124 0.58 -21.34 -5.86
C GLN A 124 -0.17 -22.06 -7.00
N LYS A 125 0.18 -21.77 -8.27
CA LYS A 125 -0.51 -22.33 -9.44
C LYS A 125 -0.22 -23.81 -9.70
N LYS A 126 0.69 -24.42 -8.93
CA LYS A 126 1.10 -25.83 -9.06
C LYS A 126 0.45 -26.76 -8.04
N LEU A 127 -0.27 -26.21 -7.06
CA LEU A 127 -1.06 -26.93 -6.06
C LEU A 127 -2.54 -26.95 -6.50
#